data_AF-A0A401T081-F1
#
_entry.id   AF-A0A401T081-F1
#
_cell.length_a   1.000
_cell.length_b   1.000
_cell.length_c   1.000
_cell.angle_alpha   90.00
_cell.angle_beta   90.00
_cell.angle_gamma   90.00
#
_symmetry.space_group_name_H-M   'P 1'
#
loop_
_entity.id
_entity.type
_entity.pdbx_description
1 polymer ?
#
loop_
_entity_poly.entity_id
_entity_poly.type
_entity_poly.pdbx_seq_one_letter_code
_entity_poly.pdbx_strand_id
1 'polypeptide(L)'
;MIMRVLKANGFLFNFLQTEIMRNEFERLAARQPMELLSMKRYELPAPSSGQKNDITAWQESVNNSMAQLEHQAVRIENLELMSQHGSNAWKVYNDNLVQMIENAQKELQRLRKQIQDLNWLRKNDQLAAGNKLREMESNWVTLVSKNYEIERAIVQLEGEINKMKQAQGDENKENIRQDF
;
A
#
# COMPACT_ATOMS: atom_id res chain seq x y z
N MET A 1 7.33 -8.58 38.05
CA MET A 1 6.21 -7.68 37.70
C MET A 1 5.55 -8.07 36.36
N ILE A 2 6.33 -8.44 35.34
CA ILE A 2 5.84 -8.88 34.01
C ILE A 2 4.93 -10.14 34.07
N MET A 3 5.22 -11.13 34.93
CA MET A 3 4.38 -12.34 35.06
C MET A 3 2.98 -12.11 35.66
N ARG A 4 2.72 -10.99 36.35
CA ARG A 4 1.40 -10.72 36.96
C ARG A 4 0.43 -10.05 35.98
N VAL A 5 0.94 -9.29 35.01
CA VAL A 5 0.12 -8.63 33.97
C VAL A 5 -0.42 -9.64 32.93
N LEU A 6 0.22 -10.80 32.79
CA LEU A 6 -0.20 -11.86 31.87
C LEU A 6 -1.44 -12.65 32.32
N LYS A 7 -1.72 -12.74 33.64
CA LYS A 7 -2.86 -13.52 34.15
C LYS A 7 -4.24 -12.88 33.88
N ALA A 8 -4.30 -11.56 33.69
CA ALA A 8 -5.55 -10.85 33.37
C ALA A 8 -5.92 -10.93 31.87
N ASN A 9 -5.00 -11.40 31.02
CA ASN A 9 -5.17 -11.52 29.56
C ASN A 9 -5.17 -12.97 29.05
N GLY A 10 -5.42 -13.96 29.93
CA GLY A 10 -5.28 -15.38 29.60
C GLY A 10 -6.17 -15.86 28.45
N PHE A 11 -7.31 -15.21 28.20
CA PHE A 11 -8.23 -15.57 27.11
C PHE A 11 -7.78 -15.05 25.74
N LEU A 12 -7.22 -13.82 25.67
CA LEU A 12 -6.77 -13.22 24.42
C LEU A 12 -5.41 -13.77 23.97
N PHE A 13 -4.54 -14.11 24.93
CA PHE A 13 -3.22 -14.66 24.64
C PHE A 13 -3.31 -16.05 24.01
N ASN A 14 -4.22 -16.91 24.50
CA ASN A 14 -4.42 -18.27 23.98
C ASN A 14 -5.01 -18.32 22.56
N PHE A 15 -5.73 -17.28 22.13
CA PHE A 15 -6.36 -17.23 20.80
C PHE A 15 -5.34 -16.92 19.68
N LEU A 16 -4.30 -16.13 19.97
CA LEU A 16 -3.27 -15.74 19.00
C LEU A 16 -2.04 -16.66 19.03
N GLN A 17 -2.02 -17.63 19.93
CA GLN A 17 -0.86 -18.47 20.19
C GLN A 17 -0.97 -19.77 19.41
N THR A 18 -0.02 -19.97 18.49
CA THR A 18 0.16 -21.26 17.83
C THR A 18 0.61 -22.31 18.84
N GLU A 19 0.33 -23.59 18.55
CA GLU A 19 0.67 -24.70 19.44
C GLU A 19 2.17 -24.76 19.79
N ILE A 20 3.04 -24.43 18.82
CA ILE A 20 4.49 -24.33 19.02
C ILE A 20 4.83 -23.28 20.06
N MET A 21 4.21 -22.09 19.97
CA MET A 21 4.44 -21.04 20.95
C MET A 21 3.98 -21.50 22.34
N ARG A 22 2.84 -22.20 22.47
CA ARG A 22 2.38 -22.75 23.76
C ARG A 22 3.42 -23.65 24.41
N ASN A 23 3.92 -24.62 23.67
CA ASN A 23 4.93 -25.56 24.16
C ASN A 23 6.23 -24.83 24.56
N GLU A 24 6.63 -23.81 23.81
CA GLU A 24 7.81 -22.99 24.12
C GLU A 24 7.63 -22.16 25.41
N PHE A 25 6.46 -21.55 25.61
CA PHE A 25 6.16 -20.81 26.83
C PHE A 25 6.09 -21.74 28.05
N GLU A 26 5.57 -22.97 27.91
CA GLU A 26 5.58 -23.98 28.96
C GLU A 26 7.00 -24.43 29.32
N ARG A 27 7.86 -24.70 28.33
CA ARG A 27 9.28 -25.02 28.54
C ARG A 27 9.99 -23.91 29.32
N LEU A 28 9.78 -22.66 28.91
CA LEU A 28 10.36 -21.48 29.57
C LEU A 28 9.84 -21.31 31.01
N ALA A 29 8.54 -21.52 31.24
CA ALA A 29 7.95 -21.49 32.57
C ALA A 29 8.51 -22.58 33.49
N ALA A 30 8.76 -23.78 32.94
CA ALA A 30 9.44 -24.88 33.60
C ALA A 30 10.96 -24.71 33.74
N ARG A 31 11.52 -23.61 33.19
CA ARG A 31 12.98 -23.32 33.13
C ARG A 31 13.79 -24.46 32.52
N GLN A 32 13.20 -25.22 31.61
CA GLN A 32 13.90 -26.26 30.90
C GLN A 32 14.81 -25.65 29.82
N PRO A 33 16.11 -26.01 29.78
CA PRO A 33 16.99 -25.62 28.69
C PRO A 33 16.42 -26.06 27.35
N MET A 34 16.68 -25.28 26.30
CA MET A 34 16.39 -25.71 24.93
C MET A 34 17.26 -26.93 24.60
N GLU A 35 16.65 -27.94 23.99
CA GLU A 35 17.41 -29.08 23.50
C GLU A 35 18.35 -28.60 22.39
N LEU A 36 19.64 -28.84 22.56
CA LEU A 36 20.65 -28.47 21.58
C LEU A 36 20.57 -29.45 20.40
N LEU A 37 20.69 -28.92 19.19
CA LEU A 37 20.84 -29.75 18.00
C LEU A 37 22.10 -30.59 18.11
N SER A 38 21.91 -31.91 18.22
CA SER A 38 23.04 -32.85 18.27
C SER A 38 23.71 -32.96 16.91
N MET A 39 24.95 -32.49 16.81
CA MET A 39 25.78 -32.64 15.61
C MET A 39 26.41 -34.03 15.50
N LYS A 40 26.32 -34.87 16.55
CA LYS A 40 26.87 -36.24 16.57
C LYS A 40 26.32 -37.13 15.45
N ARG A 41 25.16 -36.79 14.89
CA ARG A 41 24.56 -37.49 13.74
C ARG A 41 25.40 -37.39 12.45
N TYR A 42 26.25 -36.37 12.32
CA TYR A 42 27.08 -36.13 11.13
C TYR A 42 28.53 -36.55 11.33
N GLU A 43 28.86 -37.09 12.50
CA GLU A 43 30.21 -37.48 12.89
C GLU A 43 30.20 -38.97 13.24
N LEU A 44 31.34 -39.65 13.08
CA LEU A 44 31.52 -41.04 13.50
C LEU A 44 32.42 -41.10 14.74
N PRO A 45 31.99 -40.56 15.90
CA PRO A 45 32.81 -40.59 17.09
C PRO A 45 32.91 -42.02 17.60
N ALA A 46 34.14 -42.45 17.84
CA ALA A 46 34.39 -43.62 18.66
C ALA A 46 33.99 -43.35 20.12
N PRO A 47 33.69 -44.38 20.92
CA PRO A 47 33.46 -44.21 22.35
C PRO A 47 34.65 -43.51 23.00
N SER A 48 34.38 -42.61 23.95
CA SER A 48 35.43 -41.87 24.64
C SER A 48 36.39 -42.81 25.39
N SER A 49 37.60 -42.35 25.71
CA SER A 49 38.62 -43.17 26.38
C SER A 49 38.13 -43.82 27.68
N GLY A 50 37.24 -43.16 28.43
CA GLY A 50 36.61 -43.69 29.65
C GLY A 50 35.44 -44.65 29.43
N GLN A 51 34.92 -44.75 28.20
CA GLN A 51 33.77 -45.57 27.82
C GLN A 51 34.17 -46.81 27.00
N LYS A 52 35.45 -47.08 26.83
CA LYS A 52 35.93 -48.22 26.00
C LYS A 52 35.51 -49.59 26.53
N ASN A 53 35.25 -49.72 27.83
CA ASN A 53 34.75 -50.95 28.44
C ASN A 53 33.22 -50.99 28.53
N ASP A 54 32.54 -49.92 28.11
CA ASP A 54 31.09 -49.81 28.13
C ASP A 54 30.51 -50.33 26.81
N ILE A 55 29.85 -51.49 26.87
CA ILE A 55 29.23 -52.14 25.73
C ILE A 55 28.14 -51.25 25.11
N THR A 56 27.45 -50.43 25.92
CA THR A 56 26.36 -49.58 25.42
C THR A 56 26.90 -48.44 24.56
N ALA A 57 28.01 -47.81 24.97
CA ALA A 57 28.68 -46.78 24.18
C ALA A 57 29.17 -47.31 22.82
N TRP A 58 29.69 -48.55 22.76
CA TRP A 58 30.04 -49.19 21.49
C TRP A 58 28.83 -49.48 20.62
N GLN A 59 27.73 -49.98 21.21
CA GLN A 59 26.49 -50.22 20.47
C GLN A 59 25.93 -48.93 19.86
N GLU A 60 25.99 -47.80 20.60
CA GLU A 60 25.59 -46.49 20.10
C GLU A 60 26.45 -46.02 18.91
N SER A 61 27.78 -46.13 19.01
CA SER A 61 28.69 -45.79 17.91
C SER A 61 28.46 -46.67 16.68
N VAL A 62 28.21 -47.96 16.85
CA VAL A 62 27.90 -48.89 15.74
C VAL A 62 26.55 -48.55 15.11
N ASN A 63 25.51 -48.32 15.91
CA ASN A 63 24.19 -47.93 15.41
C ASN A 63 24.24 -46.62 14.63
N ASN A 64 24.98 -45.62 15.12
CA ASN A 64 25.22 -44.36 14.40
C ASN A 64 25.96 -44.59 13.08
N SER A 65 26.96 -45.48 13.07
CA SER A 65 27.71 -45.83 11.85
C SER A 65 26.83 -46.51 10.79
N MET A 66 25.97 -47.45 11.21
CA MET A 66 25.00 -48.09 10.33
C MET A 66 24.01 -47.07 9.76
N ALA A 67 23.45 -46.21 10.61
CA ALA A 67 22.53 -45.16 10.17
C ALA A 67 23.20 -44.22 9.14
N GLN A 68 24.45 -43.85 9.35
CA GLN A 68 25.18 -43.00 8.40
C GLN A 68 25.48 -43.71 7.08
N LEU A 69 25.81 -45.00 7.10
CA LEU A 69 26.01 -45.77 5.87
C LEU A 69 24.74 -45.75 5.01
N GLU A 70 23.58 -46.01 5.61
CA GLU A 70 22.29 -45.96 4.91
C GLU A 70 21.98 -44.55 4.38
N HIS A 71 22.26 -43.50 5.18
CA HIS A 71 22.10 -42.12 4.70
C HIS A 71 23.01 -41.80 3.52
N GLN A 72 24.25 -42.32 3.47
CA GLN A 72 25.14 -42.13 2.33
C GLN A 72 24.65 -42.89 1.10
N ALA A 73 24.13 -44.11 1.27
CA ALA A 73 23.54 -44.87 0.18
C ALA A 73 22.37 -44.12 -0.46
N VAL A 74 21.43 -43.63 0.35
CA VAL A 74 20.29 -42.80 -0.10
C VAL A 74 20.77 -41.48 -0.73
N ARG A 75 21.84 -40.88 -0.20
CA ARG A 75 22.42 -39.67 -0.79
C ARG A 75 22.95 -39.93 -2.19
N ILE A 76 23.64 -41.05 -2.41
CA ILE A 76 24.16 -41.42 -3.73
C ILE A 76 23.00 -41.60 -4.71
N GLU A 77 21.96 -42.35 -4.33
CA GLU A 77 20.76 -42.53 -5.17
C GLU A 77 20.10 -41.19 -5.53
N ASN A 78 19.93 -40.28 -4.55
CA ASN A 78 19.39 -38.95 -4.80
C ASN A 78 20.28 -38.11 -5.73
N LEU A 79 21.61 -38.21 -5.60
CA LEU A 79 22.55 -37.51 -6.47
C LEU A 79 22.52 -38.08 -7.90
N GLU A 80 22.33 -39.39 -8.06
CA GLU A 80 22.14 -40.01 -9.37
C GLU A 80 20.85 -39.52 -10.03
N LEU A 81 19.72 -39.49 -9.31
CA LEU A 81 18.47 -38.93 -9.80
C LEU A 81 18.61 -37.46 -10.19
N MET A 82 19.27 -36.66 -9.34
CA MET A 82 19.53 -35.25 -9.63
C MET A 82 20.45 -35.07 -10.83
N SER A 83 21.48 -35.92 -10.99
CA SER A 83 22.37 -35.89 -12.15
C SER A 83 21.61 -36.19 -13.45
N GLN A 84 20.69 -37.14 -13.41
CA GLN A 84 19.89 -37.56 -14.57
C GLN A 84 18.81 -36.54 -14.96
N HIS A 85 18.11 -35.97 -13.97
CA HIS A 85 16.89 -35.17 -14.23
C HIS A 85 17.01 -33.69 -13.85
N GLY A 86 17.95 -33.32 -12.98
CA GLY A 86 18.04 -31.99 -12.39
C GLY A 86 18.17 -30.88 -13.43
N SER A 87 19.02 -31.06 -14.45
CA SER A 87 19.19 -30.04 -15.50
C SER A 87 17.92 -29.81 -16.32
N ASN A 88 17.17 -30.87 -16.64
CA ASN A 88 15.92 -30.74 -17.41
C ASN A 88 14.79 -30.17 -16.55
N ALA A 89 14.67 -30.61 -15.29
CA ALA A 89 13.72 -30.04 -14.34
C ALA A 89 13.97 -28.53 -14.14
N TRP A 90 15.24 -28.12 -14.04
CA TRP A 90 15.60 -26.72 -13.90
C TRP A 90 15.25 -25.88 -15.12
N LYS A 91 15.42 -26.42 -16.33
CA LYS A 91 15.00 -25.74 -17.57
C LYS A 91 13.50 -25.50 -17.59
N VAL A 92 12.70 -26.53 -17.31
CA VAL A 92 11.23 -26.39 -17.23
C VAL A 92 10.83 -25.39 -16.16
N TYR A 93 11.49 -25.42 -15.00
CA TYR A 93 11.25 -24.44 -13.95
C TYR A 93 11.55 -23.01 -14.42
N ASN A 94 12.66 -22.80 -15.15
CA ASN A 94 12.99 -21.51 -15.73
C ASN A 94 11.94 -21.05 -16.75
N ASP A 95 11.48 -21.95 -17.64
CA ASP A 95 10.43 -21.62 -18.62
C ASP A 95 9.14 -21.16 -17.93
N ASN A 96 8.77 -21.80 -16.81
CA ASN A 96 7.63 -21.37 -16.00
C ASN A 96 7.86 -19.97 -15.41
N LEU A 97 9.06 -19.68 -14.89
CA LEU A 97 9.39 -18.35 -14.36
C LEU A 97 9.32 -17.27 -15.44
N VAL A 98 9.82 -17.56 -16.66
CA VAL A 98 9.73 -16.64 -17.79
C VAL A 98 8.27 -16.34 -18.13
N GLN A 99 7.41 -17.37 -18.22
CA GLN A 99 5.98 -17.18 -18.47
C GLN A 99 5.29 -16.35 -17.38
N MET A 100 5.63 -16.57 -16.11
CA MET A 100 5.10 -15.77 -15.00
C MET A 100 5.49 -14.30 -15.13
N ILE A 101 6.75 -14.01 -15.48
CA ILE A 101 7.24 -12.65 -15.69
C ILE A 101 6.51 -12.00 -16.87
N GLU A 102 6.39 -12.68 -18.00
CA GLU A 102 5.68 -12.17 -19.17
C GLU A 102 4.22 -11.84 -18.87
N ASN A 103 3.53 -12.71 -18.13
CA ASN A 103 2.13 -12.48 -17.74
C ASN A 103 2.01 -11.25 -16.82
N ALA A 104 2.90 -11.11 -15.84
CA ALA A 104 2.92 -9.95 -14.95
C ALA A 104 3.21 -8.65 -15.72
N GLN A 105 4.14 -8.68 -16.69
CA GLN A 105 4.46 -7.52 -17.53
C GLN A 105 3.30 -7.13 -18.45
N LYS A 106 2.59 -8.10 -19.05
CA LYS A 106 1.40 -7.87 -19.87
C LYS A 106 0.30 -7.19 -19.05
N GLU A 107 0.02 -7.70 -17.85
CA GLU A 107 -0.96 -7.07 -16.95
C GLU A 107 -0.57 -5.66 -16.53
N LEU A 108 0.72 -5.43 -16.22
CA LEU A 108 1.23 -4.10 -15.91
C LEU A 108 1.03 -3.13 -17.08
N GLN A 109 1.33 -3.55 -18.31
CA GLN A 109 1.15 -2.72 -19.50
C GLN A 109 -0.34 -2.43 -19.75
N ARG A 110 -1.21 -3.43 -19.57
CA ARG A 110 -2.67 -3.28 -19.67
C ARG A 110 -3.18 -2.23 -18.68
N LEU A 111 -2.77 -2.32 -17.42
CA LEU A 111 -3.17 -1.37 -16.37
C LEU A 111 -2.63 0.04 -16.65
N ARG A 112 -1.38 0.17 -17.10
CA ARG A 112 -0.80 1.48 -17.48
C ARG A 112 -1.61 2.14 -18.60
N LYS A 113 -2.02 1.38 -19.61
CA LYS A 113 -2.87 1.90 -20.68
C LYS A 113 -4.22 2.37 -20.15
N GLN A 114 -4.88 1.56 -19.31
CA GLN A 114 -6.16 1.94 -18.70
C GLN A 114 -6.06 3.24 -17.87
N ILE A 115 -4.97 3.41 -17.12
CA ILE A 115 -4.71 4.63 -16.36
C ILE A 115 -4.52 5.83 -17.29
N GLN A 116 -3.76 5.66 -18.38
CA GLN A 116 -3.54 6.71 -19.37
C GLN A 116 -4.83 7.13 -20.08
N ASP A 117 -5.63 6.17 -20.54
CA ASP A 117 -6.91 6.43 -21.20
C ASP A 117 -7.86 7.20 -20.27
N LEU A 118 -7.92 6.81 -18.99
CA LEU A 118 -8.73 7.47 -17.99
C LEU A 118 -8.23 8.90 -17.72
N ASN A 119 -6.93 9.10 -17.56
CA ASN A 119 -6.36 10.44 -17.37
C ASN A 119 -6.57 11.34 -18.59
N TRP A 120 -6.53 10.77 -19.80
CA TRP A 120 -6.83 11.49 -21.02
C TRP A 120 -8.29 11.96 -21.05
N LEU A 121 -9.23 11.08 -20.71
CA LEU A 121 -10.65 11.44 -20.60
C LEU A 121 -10.88 12.55 -19.57
N ARG A 122 -10.33 12.40 -18.35
CA ARG A 122 -10.41 13.43 -17.30
C ARG A 122 -9.88 14.78 -17.77
N LYS A 123 -8.73 14.78 -18.47
CA LYS A 123 -8.13 16.00 -18.99
C LYS A 123 -9.06 16.67 -20.01
N ASN A 124 -9.66 15.90 -20.91
CA ASN A 124 -10.59 16.44 -21.91
C ASN A 124 -11.83 17.06 -21.25
N ASP A 125 -12.44 16.36 -20.28
CA ASP A 125 -13.62 16.85 -19.56
C ASP A 125 -13.31 18.13 -18.77
N GLN A 126 -12.15 18.16 -18.10
CA GLN A 126 -11.70 19.34 -17.34
C GLN A 126 -11.43 20.54 -18.25
N LEU A 127 -10.83 20.33 -19.42
CA LEU A 127 -10.59 21.42 -20.39
C LEU A 127 -11.91 21.96 -20.94
N ALA A 128 -12.87 21.09 -21.27
CA ALA A 128 -14.19 21.50 -21.74
C ALA A 128 -14.95 22.30 -20.66
N ALA A 129 -14.98 21.81 -19.42
CA ALA A 129 -15.59 22.51 -18.30
C ALA A 129 -14.88 23.84 -18.01
N GLY A 130 -13.54 23.88 -18.05
CA GLY A 130 -12.75 25.09 -17.85
C GLY A 130 -12.99 26.16 -18.91
N ASN A 131 -13.22 25.77 -20.17
CA ASN A 131 -13.62 26.71 -21.22
C ASN A 131 -14.98 27.34 -20.91
N LYS A 132 -15.96 26.51 -20.51
CA LYS A 132 -17.30 26.97 -20.16
C LYS A 132 -17.31 27.89 -18.94
N LEU A 133 -16.50 27.60 -17.93
CA LEU A 133 -16.33 28.48 -16.77
C LEU A 133 -15.78 29.84 -17.17
N ARG A 134 -14.75 29.89 -18.02
CA ARG A 134 -14.19 31.17 -18.50
C ARG A 134 -15.20 32.00 -19.30
N GLU A 135 -16.00 31.34 -20.14
CA GLU A 135 -17.08 32.00 -20.87
C GLU A 135 -18.13 32.59 -19.92
N MET A 136 -18.59 31.80 -18.94
CA MET A 136 -19.55 32.24 -17.93
C MET A 136 -19.01 33.39 -17.08
N GLU A 137 -17.75 33.35 -16.70
CA GLU A 137 -17.08 34.42 -15.96
C GLU A 137 -17.01 35.71 -16.79
N SER A 138 -16.60 35.63 -18.06
CA SER A 138 -16.60 36.78 -18.97
C SER A 138 -18.00 37.37 -19.16
N ASN A 139 -19.01 36.52 -19.31
CA ASN A 139 -20.41 36.94 -19.44
C ASN A 139 -20.90 37.62 -18.16
N TRP A 140 -20.54 37.07 -16.99
CA TRP A 140 -20.88 37.66 -15.70
C TRP A 140 -20.24 39.04 -15.52
N VAL A 141 -18.94 39.18 -15.79
CA VAL A 141 -18.25 40.49 -15.74
C VAL A 141 -18.94 41.49 -16.68
N THR A 142 -19.22 41.08 -17.91
CA THR A 142 -19.90 41.92 -18.90
C THR A 142 -21.28 42.39 -18.42
N LEU A 143 -22.07 41.49 -17.83
CA LEU A 143 -23.40 41.81 -17.32
C LEU A 143 -23.34 42.77 -16.12
N VAL A 144 -22.42 42.54 -15.19
CA VAL A 144 -22.21 43.42 -14.03
C VAL A 144 -21.76 44.82 -14.49
N SER A 145 -20.81 44.91 -15.43
CA SER A 145 -20.38 46.20 -15.99
C SER A 145 -21.52 46.94 -16.68
N LYS A 146 -22.34 46.24 -17.49
CA LYS A 146 -23.51 46.84 -18.14
C LYS A 146 -24.54 47.34 -17.12
N ASN A 147 -24.83 46.56 -16.08
CA ASN A 147 -25.73 47.00 -15.02
C ASN A 147 -25.22 48.26 -14.34
N TYR A 148 -23.92 48.32 -14.04
CA TYR A 148 -23.29 49.50 -13.45
C TYR A 148 -23.35 50.73 -14.38
N GLU A 149 -23.10 50.56 -15.68
CA GLU A 149 -23.21 51.64 -16.68
C GLU A 149 -24.65 52.19 -16.76
N ILE A 150 -25.65 51.30 -16.73
CA ILE A 150 -27.07 51.67 -16.72
C ILE A 150 -27.41 52.45 -15.45
N GLU A 151 -27.03 51.95 -14.27
CA GLU A 151 -27.26 52.63 -12.99
C GLU A 151 -26.62 54.03 -12.98
N ARG A 152 -25.39 54.16 -13.48
CA ARG A 152 -24.71 55.45 -13.60
C ARG A 152 -25.46 56.41 -14.51
N ALA A 153 -25.95 55.93 -15.66
CA ALA A 153 -26.72 56.74 -16.60
C ALA A 153 -28.06 57.19 -15.99
N ILE A 154 -28.75 56.32 -15.24
CA ILE A 154 -29.97 56.67 -14.51
C ILE A 154 -29.69 57.81 -13.52
N VAL A 155 -28.67 57.67 -12.67
CA VAL A 155 -28.32 58.71 -11.68
C VAL A 155 -27.98 60.05 -12.35
N GLN A 156 -27.27 60.01 -13.49
CA GLN A 156 -26.97 61.22 -14.25
C GLN A 156 -28.24 61.89 -14.80
N LEU A 157 -29.13 61.11 -15.44
CA LEU A 157 -30.40 61.59 -15.98
C LEU A 157 -31.32 62.13 -14.89
N GLU A 158 -31.40 61.47 -13.74
CA GLU A 158 -32.15 61.96 -12.57
C GLU A 158 -31.61 63.31 -12.07
N GLY A 159 -30.28 63.47 -12.05
CA GLY A 159 -29.63 64.73 -11.75
C GLY A 159 -29.96 65.85 -12.74
N GLU A 160 -29.94 65.55 -14.05
CA GLU A 160 -30.32 66.48 -15.11
C GLU A 160 -31.80 66.89 -15.01
N ILE A 161 -32.70 65.92 -14.78
CA ILE A 161 -34.13 66.17 -14.56
C ILE A 161 -34.37 67.07 -13.36
N ASN A 162 -33.68 66.84 -12.23
CA ASN A 162 -33.81 67.69 -11.04
C ASN A 162 -33.35 69.13 -11.30
N LYS A 163 -32.25 69.34 -12.05
CA LYS A 163 -31.79 70.68 -12.45
C LYS A 163 -32.82 71.39 -13.34
N MET A 164 -33.37 70.69 -14.34
CA MET A 164 -34.40 71.27 -15.21
C MET A 164 -35.67 71.66 -14.43
N LYS A 165 -36.11 70.82 -13.47
CA LYS A 165 -37.25 71.14 -12.59
C LYS A 165 -36.98 72.36 -11.71
N GLN A 166 -35.77 72.52 -11.19
CA GLN A 166 -35.38 73.71 -10.41
C GLN A 166 -35.41 74.97 -11.29
N ALA A 167 -34.81 74.92 -12.49
CA ALA A 167 -34.80 76.05 -13.42
C ALA A 167 -36.21 76.50 -13.83
N GLN A 168 -37.12 75.58 -14.18
CA GLN A 168 -38.53 75.91 -14.46
C GLN A 168 -39.27 76.47 -13.24
N GLY A 169 -38.97 75.95 -12.04
CA GLY A 169 -39.54 76.47 -10.80
C GLY A 169 -39.09 77.89 -10.48
N ASP A 170 -37.86 78.25 -10.85
CA ASP A 170 -37.32 79.59 -10.64
C ASP A 170 -37.77 80.58 -11.73
N GLU A 171 -37.87 80.16 -13.00
CA GLU A 171 -38.51 80.94 -14.07
C GLU A 171 -39.98 81.27 -13.75
N ASN A 172 -40.75 80.29 -13.25
CA ASN A 172 -42.13 80.54 -12.83
C ASN A 172 -42.21 81.54 -11.66
N LYS A 173 -41.25 81.53 -10.73
CA LYS A 173 -41.21 82.52 -9.63
C LYS A 173 -40.79 83.91 -10.11
N GLU A 174 -39.89 84.02 -11.10
CA GLU A 174 -39.53 85.29 -11.71
C GLU A 174 -40.67 85.89 -12.52
N ASN A 175 -41.38 85.09 -13.32
CA ASN A 175 -42.58 85.57 -14.04
C ASN A 175 -43.65 86.07 -13.07
N ILE A 176 -43.93 85.34 -11.98
CA ILE A 176 -44.87 85.79 -10.95
C ILE A 176 -44.39 87.09 -10.28
N ARG A 177 -43.09 87.35 -10.16
CA ARG A 177 -42.54 88.60 -9.59
C ARG A 177 -42.54 89.79 -10.55
N GLN A 178 -42.58 89.57 -11.86
CA GLN A 178 -42.65 90.65 -12.86
C GLN A 178 -44.10 91.11 -13.13
N ASP A 179 -45.09 90.29 -12.78
CA ASP A 179 -46.53 90.58 -12.94
C ASP A 179 -47.16 91.36 -11.75
N PHE A 180 -46.36 91.78 -10.76
CA PHE A 180 -46.76 92.68 -9.65
C PHE A 180 -45.91 93.96 -9.64
#